data_AF-A0A924Y8U4-F1
#
_entry.id   AF-A0A924Y8U4-F1
#
_cell.length_a   1.000
_cell.length_b   1.000
_cell.length_c   1.000
_cell.angle_alpha   90.00
_cell.angle_beta   90.00
_cell.angle_gamma   90.00
#
_symmetry.space_group_name_H-M   'P 1'
#
loop_
_entity.id
_entity.type
_entity.pdbx_description
1 polymer ?
#
loop_
_entity_poly.entity_id
_entity_poly.type
_entity_poly.pdbx_seq_one_letter_code
_entity_poly.pdbx_strand_id
1 'polypeptide(L)'
;ASVPAHLRLIAGNCAVIHHESYSNYYHWLIDYVPRIYPLQEYGEPISLLIPDTLPPKHLHILKLCLPSNLKLVTLSLHLHRWVQVEKLIHVPRMTRGHFPVMPAQYLSEHIRSILNAMNLPLEHERKHNIFIARRVKRRRLLNEPDVRKLLARYDFTAYELEDMSFEEQVRLFHSANVIFAAHGAGLANAIFSDKINVIELANITASPTYTLLTQMCGQQYDYILPQERSKYDEATSRHTHLYLNNLPISVDLAQLEAVLRRTLVTS
;
A
#
# COMPACT_ATOMS: atom_id res chain seq x y z
N ALA A 1 -9.87 -14.30 -39.91
CA ALA A 1 -8.79 -13.50 -39.31
C ALA A 1 -7.70 -14.47 -38.84
N SER A 2 -6.42 -14.19 -39.08
CA SER A 2 -5.33 -15.05 -38.64
C SER A 2 -5.26 -15.08 -37.11
N VAL A 3 -5.10 -16.28 -36.54
CA VAL A 3 -4.87 -16.44 -35.10
C VAL A 3 -3.52 -15.82 -34.76
N PRO A 4 -3.43 -14.92 -33.77
CA PRO A 4 -2.15 -14.35 -33.38
C PRO A 4 -1.16 -15.44 -32.96
N ALA A 5 0.10 -15.32 -33.38
CA ALA A 5 1.16 -16.16 -32.84
C ALA A 5 1.22 -15.97 -31.31
N HIS A 6 1.47 -17.06 -30.57
CA HIS A 6 1.49 -17.06 -29.09
C HIS A 6 0.13 -16.79 -28.43
N LEU A 7 -0.97 -17.20 -29.08
CA LEU A 7 -2.31 -17.21 -28.47
C LEU A 7 -2.44 -18.38 -27.50
N ARG A 8 -2.89 -18.09 -26.28
CA ARG A 8 -3.36 -19.09 -25.30
C ARG A 8 -4.87 -18.99 -25.15
N LEU A 9 -5.55 -20.12 -25.31
CA LEU A 9 -6.97 -20.27 -25.05
C LEU A 9 -7.18 -20.79 -23.62
N ILE A 10 -8.12 -20.19 -22.88
CA ILE A 10 -8.50 -20.63 -21.54
C ILE A 10 -10.02 -20.72 -21.46
N ALA A 11 -10.52 -21.92 -21.17
CA ALA A 11 -11.95 -22.18 -21.01
C ALA A 11 -12.46 -21.74 -19.63
N GLY A 12 -13.78 -21.52 -19.53
CA GLY A 12 -14.47 -21.14 -18.30
C GLY A 12 -14.27 -19.69 -17.88
N ASN A 13 -14.65 -19.39 -16.64
CA ASN A 13 -14.58 -18.06 -16.06
C ASN A 13 -13.12 -17.68 -15.74
N CYS A 14 -12.68 -16.52 -16.23
CA CYS A 14 -11.37 -15.96 -15.95
C CYS A 14 -11.49 -14.56 -15.38
N ALA A 15 -10.53 -14.14 -14.55
CA ALA A 15 -10.44 -12.77 -14.04
C ALA A 15 -8.99 -12.28 -13.99
N VAL A 16 -8.82 -10.95 -13.98
CA VAL A 16 -7.54 -10.26 -13.81
C VAL A 16 -7.71 -9.13 -12.79
N ILE A 17 -6.94 -9.17 -11.70
CA ILE A 17 -7.01 -8.17 -10.61
C ILE A 17 -5.91 -7.11 -10.65
N HIS A 18 -4.96 -7.20 -11.57
CA HIS A 18 -3.80 -6.31 -11.62
C HIS A 18 -3.67 -5.61 -12.99
N HIS A 19 -2.79 -4.61 -13.06
CA HIS A 19 -2.36 -3.95 -14.30
C HIS A 19 -0.87 -3.56 -14.19
N GLU A 20 -0.36 -2.66 -15.03
CA GLU A 20 1.09 -2.36 -15.17
C GLU A 20 1.85 -2.06 -13.86
N SER A 21 1.17 -1.59 -12.81
CA SER A 21 1.79 -1.27 -11.52
C SER A 21 1.76 -2.44 -10.52
N TYR A 22 1.60 -3.69 -10.96
CA TYR A 22 1.55 -4.88 -10.10
C TYR A 22 2.83 -5.14 -9.28
N SER A 23 3.95 -4.53 -9.65
CA SER A 23 5.20 -4.58 -8.89
C SER A 23 5.27 -3.54 -7.77
N ASN A 24 4.37 -2.56 -7.73
CA ASN A 24 4.31 -1.57 -6.68
C ASN A 24 3.54 -2.11 -5.47
N TYR A 25 4.17 -2.07 -4.30
CA TYR A 25 3.61 -2.63 -3.07
C TYR A 25 2.28 -1.99 -2.63
N TYR A 26 2.16 -0.66 -2.73
CA TYR A 26 0.90 0.03 -2.39
C TYR A 26 -0.24 -0.48 -3.27
N HIS A 27 -0.04 -0.46 -4.59
CA HIS A 27 -1.09 -0.87 -5.53
C HIS A 27 -1.42 -2.35 -5.39
N TRP A 28 -0.43 -3.19 -5.08
CA TRP A 28 -0.70 -4.59 -4.82
C TRP A 28 -1.61 -4.78 -3.61
N LEU A 29 -1.24 -4.19 -2.47
CA LEU A 29 -1.95 -4.36 -1.21
C LEU A 29 -3.32 -3.66 -1.19
N ILE A 30 -3.41 -2.45 -1.74
CA ILE A 30 -4.60 -1.59 -1.61
C ILE A 30 -5.51 -1.68 -2.84
N ASP A 31 -4.95 -1.80 -4.05
CA ASP A 31 -5.73 -1.65 -5.29
C ASP A 31 -6.07 -2.99 -5.96
N TYR A 32 -5.22 -4.01 -5.81
CA TYR A 32 -5.33 -5.26 -6.56
C TYR A 32 -5.85 -6.42 -5.74
N VAL A 33 -5.17 -6.77 -4.65
CA VAL A 33 -5.57 -7.94 -3.84
C VAL A 33 -7.00 -7.80 -3.34
N PRO A 34 -7.50 -6.63 -2.90
CA PRO A 34 -8.89 -6.51 -2.48
C PRO A 34 -9.93 -6.76 -3.59
N ARG A 35 -9.55 -6.78 -4.88
CA ARG A 35 -10.47 -7.10 -5.99
C ARG A 35 -10.87 -8.59 -6.02
N ILE A 36 -10.28 -9.44 -5.17
CA ILE A 36 -10.72 -10.84 -5.04
C ILE A 36 -12.05 -10.97 -4.29
N TYR A 37 -12.43 -10.02 -3.44
CA TYR A 37 -13.66 -10.13 -2.64
C TYR A 37 -14.95 -10.03 -3.49
N PRO A 38 -15.07 -9.10 -4.46
CA PRO A 38 -16.16 -9.17 -5.43
C PRO A 38 -16.19 -10.47 -6.24
N LEU A 39 -15.01 -11.07 -6.53
CA LEU A 39 -14.92 -12.34 -7.26
C LEU A 39 -15.32 -13.54 -6.39
N GLN A 40 -15.15 -13.46 -5.08
CA GLN A 40 -15.65 -14.44 -4.12
C GLN A 40 -17.18 -14.49 -4.15
N GLU A 41 -17.84 -13.33 -4.20
CA GLU A 41 -19.31 -13.22 -4.26
C GLU A 41 -19.91 -13.76 -5.56
N TYR A 42 -19.13 -13.87 -6.64
CA TYR A 42 -19.59 -14.48 -7.90
C TYR A 42 -19.96 -15.98 -7.74
N GLY A 43 -19.40 -16.67 -6.75
CA GLY A 43 -19.80 -18.02 -6.34
C GLY A 43 -19.38 -19.18 -7.25
N GLU A 44 -19.14 -18.95 -8.55
CA GLU A 44 -18.62 -19.98 -9.45
C GLU A 44 -17.08 -20.04 -9.43
N PRO A 45 -16.46 -21.17 -9.85
CA PRO A 45 -15.02 -21.27 -10.02
C PRO A 45 -14.48 -20.25 -11.04
N ILE A 46 -13.38 -19.58 -10.71
CA ILE A 46 -12.71 -18.57 -11.54
C ILE A 46 -11.21 -18.87 -11.63
N SER A 47 -10.67 -18.88 -12.84
CA SER A 47 -9.22 -18.84 -13.09
C SER A 47 -8.71 -17.41 -12.96
N LEU A 48 -8.00 -17.11 -11.87
CA LEU A 48 -7.36 -15.83 -11.65
C LEU A 48 -6.01 -15.80 -12.37
N LEU A 49 -5.95 -15.02 -13.45
CA LEU A 49 -4.77 -14.94 -14.31
C LEU A 49 -3.73 -14.00 -13.68
N ILE A 50 -2.49 -14.47 -13.53
CA ILE A 50 -1.36 -13.70 -12.98
C ILE A 50 -0.11 -13.87 -13.86
N PRO A 51 0.79 -12.87 -13.95
CA PRO A 51 2.00 -12.98 -14.73
C PRO A 51 3.04 -13.85 -14.02
N ASP A 52 3.89 -14.53 -14.79
CA ASP A 52 5.08 -15.24 -14.29
C ASP A 52 6.12 -14.33 -13.64
N THR A 53 6.06 -13.02 -13.91
CA THR A 53 6.90 -11.97 -13.33
C THR A 53 6.33 -11.34 -12.07
N LEU A 54 5.23 -11.87 -11.50
CA LEU A 54 4.66 -11.37 -10.26
C LEU A 54 5.69 -11.49 -9.12
N PRO A 55 6.00 -10.41 -8.36
CA PRO A 55 6.98 -10.51 -7.28
C PRO A 55 6.61 -11.60 -6.26
N PRO A 56 7.59 -12.37 -5.74
CA PRO A 56 7.30 -13.46 -4.80
C PRO A 56 6.50 -13.02 -3.56
N LYS A 57 6.83 -11.85 -2.99
CA LYS A 57 6.08 -11.23 -1.88
C LYS A 57 4.61 -10.96 -2.24
N HIS A 58 4.35 -10.55 -3.47
CA HIS A 58 3.00 -10.24 -3.93
C HIS A 58 2.17 -11.51 -4.13
N LEU A 59 2.77 -12.55 -4.73
CA LEU A 59 2.17 -13.88 -4.82
C LEU A 59 1.86 -14.44 -3.43
N HIS A 60 2.76 -14.25 -2.47
CA HIS A 60 2.58 -14.67 -1.08
C HIS A 60 1.37 -14.00 -0.43
N ILE A 61 1.28 -12.67 -0.49
CA ILE A 61 0.13 -11.90 0.03
C ILE A 61 -1.19 -12.38 -0.57
N LEU A 62 -1.22 -12.62 -1.90
CA LEU A 62 -2.43 -13.10 -2.57
C LEU A 62 -2.84 -14.49 -2.09
N LYS A 63 -1.88 -15.39 -1.87
CA LYS A 63 -2.15 -16.75 -1.37
C LYS A 63 -2.69 -16.76 0.05
N LEU A 64 -2.27 -15.82 0.91
CA LEU A 64 -2.77 -15.71 2.29
C LEU A 64 -4.28 -15.46 2.36
N CYS A 65 -4.85 -14.80 1.35
CA CYS A 65 -6.23 -14.36 1.35
C CYS A 65 -7.04 -14.88 0.16
N LEU A 66 -6.54 -15.88 -0.59
CA LEU A 66 -7.16 -16.38 -1.81
C LEU A 66 -8.48 -17.13 -1.50
N PRO A 67 -9.64 -16.66 -1.99
CA PRO A 67 -10.90 -17.36 -1.81
C PRO A 67 -10.92 -18.72 -2.51
N SER A 68 -11.71 -19.66 -1.98
CA SER A 68 -11.75 -21.05 -2.45
C SER A 68 -12.27 -21.22 -3.89
N ASN A 69 -13.10 -20.30 -4.37
CA ASN A 69 -13.59 -20.30 -5.75
C ASN A 69 -12.56 -19.75 -6.76
N LEU A 70 -11.42 -19.20 -6.30
CA LEU A 70 -10.38 -18.65 -7.15
C LEU A 70 -9.19 -19.60 -7.26
N LYS A 71 -8.80 -19.92 -8.50
CA LYS A 71 -7.61 -20.73 -8.80
C LYS A 71 -6.60 -19.89 -9.57
N LEU A 72 -5.36 -19.83 -9.07
CA LEU A 72 -4.29 -19.12 -9.76
C LEU A 72 -3.89 -19.83 -11.06
N VAL A 73 -3.79 -19.05 -12.14
CA VAL A 73 -3.26 -19.50 -13.43
C VAL A 73 -2.15 -18.56 -13.87
N THR A 74 -0.92 -19.07 -13.87
CA THR A 74 0.24 -18.29 -14.29
C THR A 74 0.33 -18.19 -15.81
N LEU A 75 0.51 -16.97 -16.29
CA LEU A 75 0.72 -16.62 -17.69
C LEU A 75 2.17 -16.20 -17.89
N SER A 76 2.89 -16.95 -18.73
CA SER A 76 4.17 -16.45 -19.23
C SER A 76 3.98 -15.30 -20.21
N LEU A 77 4.55 -14.13 -19.88
CA LEU A 77 4.47 -12.95 -20.75
C LEU A 77 5.26 -13.13 -22.06
N HIS A 78 6.25 -14.03 -22.07
CA HIS A 78 7.03 -14.35 -23.26
C HIS A 78 6.29 -15.30 -24.21
N LEU A 79 5.59 -16.30 -23.65
CA LEU A 79 4.94 -17.36 -24.43
C LEU A 79 3.44 -17.12 -24.71
N HIS A 80 2.78 -16.26 -23.94
CA HIS A 80 1.34 -16.01 -24.02
C HIS A 80 1.05 -14.51 -24.21
N ARG A 81 1.53 -13.95 -25.31
CA ARG A 81 1.30 -12.53 -25.64
C ARG A 81 -0.17 -12.20 -25.86
N TRP A 82 -0.93 -13.18 -26.33
CA TRP A 82 -2.37 -13.07 -26.51
C TRP A 82 -3.06 -14.13 -25.66
N VAL A 83 -4.08 -13.73 -24.91
CA VAL A 83 -4.91 -14.64 -24.15
C VAL A 83 -6.35 -14.39 -24.53
N GLN A 84 -7.02 -15.43 -25.01
CA GLN A 84 -8.45 -15.42 -25.23
C GLN A 84 -9.09 -16.34 -24.20
N VAL A 85 -10.11 -15.80 -23.52
CA VAL A 85 -10.87 -16.49 -22.49
C VAL A 85 -12.30 -16.65 -22.94
N GLU A 86 -12.97 -17.71 -22.50
CA GLU A 86 -14.39 -17.93 -22.80
C GLU A 86 -15.28 -16.86 -22.16
N LYS A 87 -15.07 -16.58 -20.86
CA LYS A 87 -15.77 -15.52 -20.13
C LYS A 87 -14.80 -14.75 -19.23
N LEU A 88 -14.73 -13.44 -19.43
CA LEU A 88 -13.94 -12.55 -18.57
C LEU A 88 -14.84 -11.89 -17.53
N ILE A 89 -14.63 -12.20 -16.25
CA ILE A 89 -15.25 -11.50 -15.12
C ILE A 89 -14.38 -10.27 -14.80
N HIS A 90 -14.83 -9.10 -15.25
CA HIS A 90 -14.10 -7.85 -15.07
C HIS A 90 -14.55 -7.12 -13.81
N VAL A 91 -13.66 -7.04 -12.81
CA VAL A 91 -13.83 -6.16 -11.64
C VAL A 91 -13.28 -4.77 -11.99
N PRO A 92 -14.06 -3.69 -11.92
CA PRO A 92 -13.53 -2.34 -12.15
C PRO A 92 -12.37 -1.99 -11.21
N ARG A 93 -11.57 -0.98 -11.58
CA ARG A 93 -10.56 -0.44 -10.66
C ARG A 93 -11.25 0.15 -9.44
N MET A 94 -10.78 -0.21 -8.25
CA MET A 94 -11.30 0.32 -6.99
C MET A 94 -10.55 1.57 -6.52
N THR A 95 -9.67 2.12 -7.37
CA THR A 95 -8.96 3.38 -7.14
C THR A 95 -8.98 4.26 -8.40
N ARG A 96 -9.06 5.57 -8.21
CA ARG A 96 -8.96 6.56 -9.30
C ARG A 96 -7.92 7.60 -8.91
N GLY A 97 -6.78 7.67 -9.60
CA GLY A 97 -5.80 8.75 -9.39
C GLY A 97 -5.25 8.89 -7.96
N HIS A 98 -4.98 7.77 -7.27
CA HIS A 98 -4.59 7.67 -5.86
C HIS A 98 -5.71 7.86 -4.82
N PHE A 99 -6.96 8.01 -5.25
CA PHE A 99 -8.12 8.00 -4.36
C PHE A 99 -8.58 6.55 -4.17
N PRO A 100 -8.48 5.97 -2.96
CA PRO A 100 -9.14 4.71 -2.68
C PRO A 100 -10.65 4.94 -2.71
N VAL A 101 -11.35 4.34 -3.67
CA VAL A 101 -12.82 4.39 -3.81
C VAL A 101 -13.42 3.00 -3.54
N MET A 102 -12.65 2.14 -2.89
CA MET A 102 -13.08 0.80 -2.52
C MET A 102 -14.17 0.88 -1.45
N PRO A 103 -15.27 0.11 -1.59
CA PRO A 103 -16.24 -0.07 -0.51
C PRO A 103 -15.56 -0.50 0.79
N ALA A 104 -15.91 0.14 1.91
CA ALA A 104 -15.30 -0.12 3.22
C ALA A 104 -15.41 -1.60 3.66
N GLN A 105 -16.44 -2.31 3.18
CA GLN A 105 -16.61 -3.74 3.41
C GLN A 105 -15.44 -4.56 2.85
N TYR A 106 -15.00 -4.31 1.60
CA TYR A 106 -13.89 -5.06 1.01
C TYR A 106 -12.56 -4.73 1.65
N LEU A 107 -12.34 -3.49 2.10
CA LEU A 107 -11.16 -3.17 2.90
C LEU A 107 -11.18 -3.93 4.23
N SER A 108 -12.32 -3.95 4.91
CA SER A 108 -12.48 -4.65 6.18
C SER A 108 -12.30 -6.16 6.03
N GLU A 109 -12.86 -6.76 4.98
CA GLU A 109 -12.67 -8.17 4.66
C GLU A 109 -11.22 -8.47 4.28
N HIS A 110 -10.56 -7.54 3.59
CA HIS A 110 -9.15 -7.65 3.27
C HIS A 110 -8.26 -7.75 4.51
N ILE A 111 -8.43 -6.79 5.42
CA ILE A 111 -7.69 -6.74 6.68
C ILE A 111 -7.97 -8.01 7.50
N ARG A 112 -9.25 -8.37 7.68
CA ARG A 112 -9.65 -9.57 8.44
C ARG A 112 -9.08 -10.85 7.86
N SER A 113 -9.12 -11.02 6.54
CA SER A 113 -8.63 -12.23 5.87
C SER A 113 -7.13 -12.43 6.14
N ILE A 114 -6.34 -11.36 6.05
CA ILE A 114 -4.90 -11.41 6.34
C ILE A 114 -4.63 -11.67 7.82
N LEU A 115 -5.29 -10.94 8.73
CA LEU A 115 -5.12 -11.13 10.17
C LEU A 115 -5.50 -12.56 10.60
N ASN A 116 -6.60 -13.09 10.08
CA ASN A 116 -7.04 -14.46 10.34
C ASN A 116 -6.03 -15.50 9.81
N ALA A 117 -5.53 -15.32 8.59
CA ALA A 117 -4.51 -16.21 8.02
C ALA A 117 -3.21 -16.23 8.87
N MET A 118 -2.95 -15.14 9.62
CA MET A 118 -1.81 -14.99 10.51
C MET A 118 -2.09 -15.33 11.98
N ASN A 119 -3.33 -15.72 12.31
CA ASN A 119 -3.82 -15.92 13.68
C ASN A 119 -3.58 -14.70 14.59
N LEU A 120 -3.78 -13.49 14.05
CA LEU A 120 -3.71 -12.26 14.81
C LEU A 120 -5.10 -11.86 15.33
N PRO A 121 -5.25 -11.52 16.62
CA PRO A 121 -6.52 -11.07 17.16
C PRO A 121 -6.89 -9.68 16.63
N LEU A 122 -8.19 -9.35 16.58
CA LEU A 122 -8.60 -7.99 16.23
C LEU A 122 -8.28 -7.00 17.34
N GLU A 123 -8.45 -7.42 18.59
CA GLU A 123 -8.06 -6.65 19.78
C GLU A 123 -6.62 -6.96 20.18
N HIS A 124 -5.84 -5.93 20.40
CA HIS A 124 -4.41 -6.04 20.68
C HIS A 124 -3.93 -4.79 21.42
N GLU A 125 -2.81 -4.92 22.12
CA GLU A 125 -2.16 -3.78 22.76
C GLU A 125 -1.35 -2.96 21.74
N ARG A 126 -1.46 -1.65 21.83
CA ARG A 126 -0.62 -0.69 21.11
C ARG A 126 0.70 -0.53 21.87
N LYS A 127 1.84 -0.72 21.19
CA LYS A 127 3.17 -0.79 21.83
C LYS A 127 4.22 0.08 21.18
N HIS A 128 4.10 0.34 19.87
CA HIS A 128 5.22 0.89 19.11
C HIS A 128 4.90 2.25 18.49
N ASN A 129 5.69 3.26 18.86
CA ASN A 129 5.80 4.47 18.06
C ASN A 129 6.77 4.16 16.90
N ILE A 130 6.25 4.12 15.69
CA ILE A 130 6.96 3.61 14.51
C ILE A 130 7.44 4.78 13.67
N PHE A 131 8.74 4.82 13.38
CA PHE A 131 9.29 5.63 12.31
C PHE A 131 9.67 4.74 11.13
N ILE A 132 9.06 4.96 9.96
CA ILE A 132 9.43 4.23 8.74
C ILE A 132 10.65 4.92 8.12
N ALA A 133 11.83 4.32 8.34
CA ALA A 133 13.08 4.71 7.71
C ALA A 133 13.19 4.16 6.29
N ARG A 134 14.14 4.68 5.51
CA ARG A 134 14.37 4.27 4.12
C ARG A 134 15.84 4.11 3.81
N ARG A 135 16.21 2.98 3.23
CA ARG A 135 17.55 2.78 2.64
C ARG A 135 17.64 3.34 1.20
N VAL A 136 16.51 3.43 0.51
CA VAL A 136 16.46 3.82 -0.91
C VAL A 136 16.71 5.32 -1.14
N LYS A 137 17.32 5.66 -2.28
CA LYS A 137 17.64 7.06 -2.65
C LYS A 137 16.42 7.94 -2.94
N ARG A 138 15.26 7.36 -3.28
CA ARG A 138 14.04 8.13 -3.63
C ARG A 138 13.37 8.68 -2.38
N ARG A 139 13.05 9.98 -2.37
CA ARG A 139 12.46 10.66 -1.20
C ARG A 139 13.25 10.38 0.08
N ARG A 140 14.58 10.38 -0.04
CA ARG A 140 15.48 10.26 1.11
C ARG A 140 15.33 11.51 1.98
N LEU A 141 15.29 11.31 3.29
CA LEU A 141 15.27 12.39 4.26
C LEU A 141 16.69 12.95 4.43
N LEU A 142 16.90 14.21 4.06
CA LEU A 142 18.23 14.84 4.06
C LEU A 142 18.76 15.08 5.48
N ASN A 143 17.88 15.44 6.40
CA ASN A 143 18.18 15.66 7.82
C ASN A 143 17.72 14.49 8.71
N GLU A 144 17.81 13.26 8.22
CA GLU A 144 17.38 12.05 8.95
C GLU A 144 18.04 11.88 10.33
N PRO A 145 19.35 12.14 10.52
CA PRO A 145 19.97 12.04 11.85
C PRO A 145 19.30 12.92 12.90
N ASP A 146 18.93 14.16 12.54
CA ASP A 146 18.26 15.09 13.45
C ASP A 146 16.82 14.69 13.72
N VAL A 147 16.13 14.19 12.70
CA VAL A 147 14.76 13.65 12.83
C VAL A 147 14.76 12.42 13.75
N ARG A 148 15.70 11.49 13.60
CA ARG A 148 15.86 10.33 14.50
C ARG A 148 16.12 10.77 15.94
N LYS A 149 17.00 11.77 16.14
CA LYS A 149 17.30 12.31 17.47
C LYS A 149 16.07 12.94 18.11
N LEU A 150 15.27 13.69 17.36
CA LEU A 150 14.00 14.25 17.83
C LEU A 150 13.01 13.14 18.20
N LEU A 151 12.77 12.20 17.29
CA LEU A 151 11.81 11.10 17.44
C LEU A 151 12.15 10.17 18.62
N ALA A 152 13.44 9.93 18.89
CA ALA A 152 13.87 9.13 20.03
C ALA A 152 13.44 9.73 21.39
N ARG A 153 13.22 11.05 21.48
CA ARG A 153 12.69 11.70 22.69
C ARG A 153 11.20 11.41 22.93
N TYR A 154 10.53 10.84 21.93
CA TYR A 154 9.11 10.48 21.94
C TYR A 154 8.94 8.96 21.74
N ASP A 155 9.94 8.17 22.14
CA ASP A 155 9.95 6.69 22.11
C ASP A 155 9.73 6.06 20.73
N PHE A 156 9.99 6.79 19.65
CA PHE A 156 9.93 6.22 18.31
C PHE A 156 11.11 5.31 18.03
N THR A 157 10.80 4.14 17.46
CA THR A 157 11.79 3.22 16.90
C THR A 157 11.76 3.27 15.37
N ALA A 158 12.93 3.32 14.76
CA ALA A 158 13.07 3.37 13.32
C ALA A 158 13.12 1.96 12.71
N TYR A 159 12.30 1.71 11.70
CA TYR A 159 12.23 0.43 11.00
C TYR A 159 12.46 0.60 9.50
N GLU A 160 13.31 -0.24 8.93
CA GLU A 160 13.52 -0.39 7.48
C GLU A 160 12.68 -1.58 7.00
N LEU A 161 11.53 -1.32 6.39
CA LEU A 161 10.58 -2.38 6.01
C LEU A 161 11.11 -3.29 4.90
N GLU A 162 12.12 -2.84 4.16
CA GLU A 162 12.75 -3.61 3.09
C GLU A 162 13.45 -4.89 3.60
N ASP A 163 13.89 -4.89 4.87
CA ASP A 163 14.56 -6.03 5.50
C ASP A 163 13.58 -6.97 6.22
N MET A 164 12.27 -6.66 6.20
CA MET A 164 11.21 -7.40 6.90
C MET A 164 10.36 -8.22 5.93
N SER A 165 10.02 -9.45 6.34
CA SER A 165 8.96 -10.24 5.72
C SER A 165 7.60 -9.53 5.80
N PHE A 166 6.63 -9.97 4.99
CA PHE A 166 5.31 -9.38 5.03
C PHE A 166 4.64 -9.56 6.40
N GLU A 167 4.79 -10.72 7.00
CA GLU A 167 4.23 -11.05 8.32
C GLU A 167 4.83 -10.20 9.43
N GLU A 168 6.14 -9.96 9.40
CA GLU A 168 6.78 -9.06 10.35
C GLU A 168 6.26 -7.64 10.20
N GLN A 169 6.05 -7.16 8.96
CA GLN A 169 5.43 -5.85 8.73
C GLN A 169 4.01 -5.81 9.29
N VAL A 170 3.16 -6.81 9.00
CA VAL A 170 1.80 -6.84 9.54
C VAL A 170 1.83 -6.83 11.07
N ARG A 171 2.67 -7.64 11.74
CA ARG A 171 2.75 -7.66 13.22
C ARG A 171 3.24 -6.34 13.80
N LEU A 172 4.22 -5.70 13.17
CA LEU A 172 4.73 -4.39 13.60
C LEU A 172 3.63 -3.33 13.53
N PHE A 173 2.95 -3.22 12.39
CA PHE A 173 1.89 -2.22 12.21
C PHE A 173 0.66 -2.54 13.02
N HIS A 174 0.35 -3.82 13.20
CA HIS A 174 -0.74 -4.26 14.06
C HIS A 174 -0.53 -3.78 15.51
N SER A 175 0.69 -3.75 16.02
CA SER A 175 0.98 -3.25 17.38
C SER A 175 1.38 -1.76 17.42
N ALA A 176 1.11 -1.01 16.37
CA ALA A 176 1.43 0.41 16.30
C ALA A 176 0.61 1.25 17.29
N ASN A 177 1.25 2.26 17.89
CA ASN A 177 0.60 3.29 18.69
C ASN A 177 0.51 4.61 17.92
N VAL A 178 1.60 5.02 17.27
CA VAL A 178 1.66 6.16 16.34
C VAL A 178 2.63 5.81 15.22
N ILE A 179 2.33 6.24 13.99
CA ILE A 179 3.22 6.04 12.84
C ILE A 179 3.69 7.40 12.33
N PHE A 180 5.00 7.55 12.16
CA PHE A 180 5.61 8.64 11.41
C PHE A 180 6.35 8.09 10.18
N ALA A 181 6.08 8.64 9.00
CA ALA A 181 6.71 8.16 7.78
C ALA A 181 6.77 9.23 6.69
N ALA A 182 7.81 9.19 5.86
CA ALA A 182 7.77 9.87 4.57
C ALA A 182 6.75 9.21 3.64
N HIS A 183 6.09 9.99 2.78
CA HIS A 183 5.10 9.53 1.81
C HIS A 183 5.64 8.37 0.94
N GLY A 184 4.96 7.23 0.91
CA GLY A 184 5.31 6.11 0.03
C GLY A 184 4.85 4.75 0.53
N ALA A 185 4.98 3.74 -0.33
CA ALA A 185 4.26 2.47 -0.23
C ALA A 185 4.33 1.74 1.11
N GLY A 186 5.40 1.90 1.90
CA GLY A 186 5.48 1.31 3.25
C GLY A 186 4.36 1.76 4.18
N LEU A 187 3.85 2.98 4.01
CA LEU A 187 2.74 3.54 4.79
C LEU A 187 1.39 2.87 4.47
N ALA A 188 1.30 2.07 3.39
CA ALA A 188 0.12 1.26 3.10
C ALA A 188 -0.17 0.23 4.21
N ASN A 189 0.84 -0.22 4.95
CA ASN A 189 0.67 -1.13 6.08
C ASN A 189 -0.14 -0.52 7.24
N ALA A 190 -0.38 0.80 7.26
CA ALA A 190 -1.22 1.45 8.27
C ALA A 190 -2.64 0.85 8.32
N ILE A 191 -3.13 0.19 7.26
CA ILE A 191 -4.41 -0.52 7.28
C ILE A 191 -4.49 -1.64 8.34
N PHE A 192 -3.34 -2.15 8.80
CA PHE A 192 -3.27 -3.20 9.81
C PHE A 192 -3.23 -2.66 11.24
N SER A 193 -3.03 -1.35 11.41
CA SER A 193 -3.03 -0.68 12.70
C SER A 193 -4.45 -0.36 13.16
N ASP A 194 -4.62 -0.27 14.47
CA ASP A 194 -5.86 0.22 15.09
C ASP A 194 -6.12 1.71 14.76
N LYS A 195 -7.15 2.32 15.38
CA LYS A 195 -7.47 3.75 15.31
C LYS A 195 -6.40 4.59 16.01
N ILE A 196 -5.27 4.73 15.33
CA ILE A 196 -4.09 5.49 15.75
C ILE A 196 -3.96 6.80 14.95
N ASN A 197 -2.96 7.59 15.32
CA ASN A 197 -2.52 8.72 14.53
C ASN A 197 -1.41 8.29 13.54
N VAL A 198 -1.58 8.69 12.29
CA VAL A 198 -0.58 8.56 11.24
C VAL A 198 -0.09 9.96 10.87
N ILE A 199 1.20 10.21 11.05
CA ILE A 199 1.88 11.46 10.72
C ILE A 199 2.70 11.25 9.44
N GLU A 200 2.27 11.85 8.34
CA GLU A 200 2.98 11.78 7.07
C GLU A 200 3.92 12.98 6.87
N LEU A 201 5.20 12.74 6.58
CA LEU A 201 5.99 13.72 5.82
C LEU A 201 5.57 13.61 4.35
N ALA A 202 4.73 14.54 3.92
CA ALA A 202 4.08 14.51 2.62
C ALA A 202 5.11 14.58 1.48
N ASN A 203 4.73 14.09 0.30
CA ASN A 203 5.50 14.39 -0.89
C ASN A 203 5.32 15.86 -1.30
N ILE A 204 6.16 16.34 -2.22
CA ILE A 204 6.12 17.75 -2.67
C ILE A 204 4.74 18.13 -3.20
N THR A 205 4.04 17.21 -3.88
CA THR A 205 2.71 17.46 -4.43
C THR A 205 1.57 17.29 -3.42
N ALA A 206 1.86 16.90 -2.18
CA ALA A 206 0.90 16.54 -1.13
C ALA A 206 -0.29 15.69 -1.64
N SER A 207 0.02 14.51 -2.18
CA SER A 207 -1.00 13.57 -2.62
C SER A 207 -1.94 13.19 -1.46
N PRO A 208 -3.28 13.23 -1.65
CA PRO A 208 -4.25 12.94 -0.57
C PRO A 208 -4.37 11.44 -0.23
N THR A 209 -3.54 10.59 -0.83
CA THR A 209 -3.61 9.12 -0.77
C THR A 209 -3.78 8.60 0.66
N TYR A 210 -2.89 9.02 1.56
CA TYR A 210 -2.84 8.49 2.92
C TYR A 210 -3.84 9.17 3.85
N THR A 211 -4.21 10.44 3.58
CA THR A 211 -5.35 11.08 4.25
C THR A 211 -6.62 10.26 4.04
N LEU A 212 -6.90 9.85 2.80
CA LEU A 212 -8.10 9.06 2.50
C LEU A 212 -8.01 7.64 3.05
N LEU A 213 -6.86 6.97 2.89
CA LEU A 213 -6.68 5.60 3.38
C LEU A 213 -6.85 5.51 4.90
N THR A 214 -6.27 6.45 5.64
CA THR A 214 -6.38 6.49 7.12
C THR A 214 -7.81 6.81 7.56
N GLN A 215 -8.49 7.75 6.89
CA GLN A 215 -9.90 8.04 7.13
C GLN A 215 -10.80 6.81 6.90
N MET A 216 -10.55 6.02 5.85
CA MET A 216 -11.27 4.76 5.61
C MET A 216 -11.05 3.72 6.72
N CYS A 217 -9.91 3.78 7.41
CA CYS A 217 -9.60 2.94 8.57
C CYS A 217 -10.09 3.52 9.90
N GLY A 218 -10.72 4.71 9.90
CA GLY A 218 -11.11 5.41 11.12
C GLY A 218 -9.94 5.93 11.95
N GLN A 219 -8.77 6.10 11.31
CA GLN A 219 -7.55 6.63 11.92
C GLN A 219 -7.53 8.15 11.86
N GLN A 220 -6.71 8.76 12.70
CA GLN A 220 -6.40 10.19 12.62
C GLN A 220 -5.20 10.40 11.69
N TYR A 221 -5.21 11.54 10.99
CA TYR A 221 -4.19 11.88 10.01
C TYR A 221 -3.62 13.26 10.27
N ASP A 222 -2.30 13.32 10.38
CA ASP A 222 -1.51 14.54 10.41
C ASP A 222 -0.48 14.52 9.30
N TYR A 223 -0.05 15.70 8.85
CA TYR A 223 1.00 15.78 7.85
C TYR A 223 1.91 16.98 8.06
N ILE A 224 3.11 16.84 7.52
CA ILE A 224 4.16 17.86 7.48
C ILE A 224 4.55 18.02 6.02
N LEU A 225 4.69 19.27 5.57
CA LEU A 225 5.16 19.55 4.22
C LEU A 225 6.69 19.56 4.20
N PRO A 226 7.31 19.03 3.14
CA PRO A 226 8.76 19.07 3.03
C PRO A 226 9.21 20.53 2.88
N GLN A 227 10.35 20.89 3.49
CA GLN A 227 10.87 22.26 3.43
C GLN A 227 11.11 22.74 1.99
N GLU A 228 11.39 21.82 1.09
CA GLU A 228 11.63 22.09 -0.32
C GLU A 228 10.35 22.43 -1.09
N ARG A 229 9.15 22.20 -0.54
CA ARG A 229 7.88 22.46 -1.23
C ARG A 229 7.76 23.89 -1.75
N SER A 230 8.25 24.87 -0.99
CA SER A 230 8.23 26.30 -1.35
C SER A 230 9.01 26.62 -2.63
N LYS A 231 9.92 25.73 -3.06
CA LYS A 231 10.75 25.89 -4.26
C LYS A 231 10.07 25.38 -5.54
N TYR A 232 8.84 24.87 -5.46
CA TYR A 232 8.16 24.25 -6.58
C TYR A 232 6.86 24.97 -6.93
N ASP A 233 6.78 25.44 -8.18
CA ASP A 233 5.63 26.10 -8.77
C ASP A 233 4.54 25.07 -9.18
N GLU A 234 3.27 25.42 -9.00
CA GLU A 234 2.12 24.52 -9.18
C GLU A 234 1.85 24.15 -10.65
N ALA A 235 2.44 24.89 -11.60
CA ALA A 235 2.17 24.79 -13.04
C ALA A 235 2.97 23.68 -13.78
N THR A 236 3.15 22.51 -13.18
CA THR A 236 3.96 21.44 -13.81
C THR A 236 3.14 20.23 -14.30
N SER A 237 3.61 19.58 -15.37
CA SER A 237 2.90 18.46 -16.01
C SER A 237 2.87 17.20 -15.12
N ARG A 238 1.95 16.25 -15.38
CA ARG A 238 1.86 14.94 -14.67
C ARG A 238 3.19 14.18 -14.63
N HIS A 239 4.02 14.29 -15.66
CA HIS A 239 5.36 13.69 -15.70
C HIS A 239 6.32 14.38 -14.72
N THR A 240 6.22 15.69 -14.59
CA THR A 240 7.01 16.47 -13.63
C THR A 240 6.63 16.14 -12.19
N HIS A 241 5.35 15.94 -11.89
CA HIS A 241 4.89 15.54 -10.53
C HIS A 241 5.53 14.23 -10.03
N LEU A 242 5.64 13.21 -10.89
CA LEU A 242 6.28 11.94 -10.51
C LEU A 242 7.77 12.10 -10.24
N TYR A 243 8.45 12.95 -11.00
CA TYR A 243 9.86 13.27 -10.78
C TYR A 243 10.07 14.03 -9.46
N LEU A 244 9.29 15.09 -9.26
CA LEU A 244 9.31 15.90 -8.03
C LEU A 244 9.05 15.04 -6.80
N ASN A 245 8.08 14.13 -6.88
CA ASN A 245 7.77 13.21 -5.80
C ASN A 245 8.88 12.20 -5.49
N ASN A 246 9.99 12.15 -6.22
CA ASN A 246 11.12 11.27 -5.90
C ASN A 246 12.35 12.02 -5.35
N LEU A 247 12.31 13.36 -5.28
CA LEU A 247 13.42 14.17 -4.82
C LEU A 247 13.69 13.96 -3.31
N PRO A 248 14.94 14.08 -2.86
CA PRO A 248 15.25 14.17 -1.45
C PRO A 248 14.52 15.34 -0.80
N ILE A 249 14.14 15.18 0.47
CA ILE A 249 13.34 16.15 1.22
C ILE A 249 13.87 16.32 2.63
N SER A 250 13.56 17.44 3.26
CA SER A 250 13.90 17.75 4.64
C SER A 250 12.63 18.00 5.46
N VAL A 251 12.69 17.66 6.76
CA VAL A 251 11.62 17.92 7.73
C VAL A 251 11.95 19.17 8.52
N ASP A 252 11.00 20.09 8.69
CA ASP A 252 11.10 21.11 9.73
C ASP A 252 10.93 20.47 11.11
N LEU A 253 12.00 20.48 11.93
CA LEU A 253 12.02 19.83 13.24
C LEU A 253 11.10 20.52 14.25
N ALA A 254 10.92 21.84 14.16
CA ALA A 254 10.00 22.56 15.04
C ALA A 254 8.55 22.22 14.70
N GLN A 255 8.23 22.12 13.40
CA GLN A 255 6.92 21.67 12.96
C GLN A 255 6.66 20.21 13.37
N LEU A 256 7.64 19.31 13.18
CA LEU A 256 7.52 17.92 13.62
C LEU A 256 7.33 17.81 15.13
N GLU A 257 8.11 18.55 15.92
CA GLU A 257 7.96 18.54 17.38
C GLU A 257 6.59 19.07 17.83
N ALA A 258 6.07 20.12 17.18
CA ALA A 258 4.74 20.64 17.48
C ALA A 258 3.63 19.62 17.18
N VAL A 259 3.71 18.91 16.04
CA VAL A 259 2.77 17.84 15.70
C VAL A 259 2.86 16.69 16.71
N LEU A 260 4.07 16.21 17.03
CA LEU A 260 4.28 15.14 18.00
C LEU A 260 3.69 15.47 19.37
N ARG A 261 3.92 16.68 19.87
CA ARG A 261 3.35 17.15 21.15
C ARG A 261 1.83 17.15 21.13
N ARG A 262 1.22 17.62 20.04
CA ARG A 262 -0.25 17.59 19.90
C ARG A 262 -0.76 16.16 19.89
N THR A 263 -0.17 15.30 19.07
CA THR A 263 -0.62 13.92 18.86
C THR A 263 -0.50 13.05 20.12
N LEU A 264 0.64 13.12 20.81
CA LEU A 264 0.96 12.24 21.94
C LEU A 264 0.43 12.71 23.30
N VAL A 265 -0.01 13.97 23.41
CA VAL A 265 -0.66 14.49 24.63
C VAL A 265 -2.16 14.16 24.65
N THR A 266 -2.75 13.90 23.48
CA THR A 266 -4.18 13.53 23.33
C THR A 266 -4.45 12.03 23.26
N SER A 267 -3.42 11.19 23.31
CA SER A 267 -3.50 9.72 23.18
C SER A 267 -3.47 9.01 24.51
#